data_AF-A0A5P3VND8-F1
#
_entry.id   AF-A0A5P3VND8-F1
#
_cell.length_a   1.000
_cell.length_b   1.000
_cell.length_c   1.000
_cell.angle_alpha   90.00
_cell.angle_beta   90.00
_cell.angle_gamma   90.00
#
_symmetry.space_group_name_H-M   'P 1'
#
loop_
_entity.id
_entity.type
_entity.pdbx_description
1 polymer ?
#
loop_
_entity_poly.entity_id
_entity_poly.type
_entity_poly.pdbx_seq_one_letter_code
_entity_poly.pdbx_strand_id
1 'polypeptide(L)'
;MQHLLPHADHREHAIVLAAGLHWSVIGEFTSPPSGSTAAFIASDVRLVNDDGSETADMLHHLAPVFVAQLERQVIESLLEERRGAA
;
A
#
# COMPACT_ATOMS: atom_id res chain seq x y z
N MET A 1 -11.74 26.12 22.15
CA MET A 1 -11.95 26.10 20.69
C MET A 1 -10.85 25.21 20.09
N GLN A 2 -11.06 23.90 20.05
CA GLN A 2 -10.06 22.96 19.55
C GLN A 2 -10.14 22.99 18.02
N HIS A 3 -9.11 23.55 17.39
CA HIS A 3 -8.89 23.49 15.96
C HIS A 3 -8.38 22.08 15.65
N LEU A 4 -9.28 21.17 15.24
CA LEU A 4 -8.88 19.88 14.68
C LEU A 4 -8.13 20.18 13.39
N LEU A 5 -6.80 20.02 13.43
CA LEU A 5 -5.97 20.00 12.24
C LEU A 5 -6.50 18.90 11.29
N PRO A 6 -6.53 19.15 9.97
CA PRO A 6 -7.00 18.16 9.00
C PRO A 6 -6.23 16.85 9.20
N HIS A 7 -6.95 15.74 9.26
CA HIS A 7 -6.39 14.40 9.37
C HIS A 7 -5.28 14.27 8.35
N ALA A 8 -4.04 14.11 8.83
CA ALA A 8 -2.89 13.94 7.97
C ALA A 8 -3.18 12.77 7.00
N ASP A 9 -2.93 13.01 5.72
CA ASP A 9 -2.86 12.04 4.62
C ASP A 9 -2.00 10.84 5.07
N HIS A 10 -2.61 9.83 5.71
CA HIS A 10 -1.87 8.71 6.28
C HIS A 10 -1.66 7.68 5.17
N ARG A 11 -0.69 7.99 4.31
CA ARG A 11 -0.23 7.06 3.29
C ARG A 11 0.64 6.02 3.93
N GLU A 12 0.26 4.76 3.75
CA GLU A 12 1.07 3.62 4.17
C GLU A 12 1.98 3.23 3.01
N HIS A 13 3.14 2.68 3.37
CA HIS A 13 4.13 2.18 2.45
C HIS A 13 4.48 0.75 2.83
N ALA A 14 4.52 -0.14 1.85
CA ALA A 14 4.96 -1.52 2.03
C ALA A 14 5.73 -2.01 0.81
N ILE A 15 6.66 -2.94 1.05
CA ILE A 15 7.36 -3.67 0.00
C ILE A 15 6.78 -5.09 -0.05
N VAL A 16 6.23 -5.49 -1.19
CA VAL A 16 5.57 -6.79 -1.37
C VAL A 16 6.23 -7.60 -2.48
N LEU A 17 6.23 -8.93 -2.34
CA LEU A 17 6.73 -9.85 -3.37
C LEU A 17 5.58 -10.32 -4.26
N ALA A 18 5.59 -9.93 -5.54
CA ALA A 18 4.57 -10.32 -6.51
C ALA A 18 5.21 -10.70 -7.84
N ALA A 19 4.76 -11.82 -8.42
CA ALA A 19 5.32 -12.37 -9.67
C ALA A 19 6.85 -12.55 -9.65
N GLY A 20 7.43 -12.84 -8.46
CA GLY A 20 8.87 -13.03 -8.28
C GLY A 20 9.67 -11.73 -8.20
N LEU A 21 9.02 -10.57 -8.13
CA LEU A 21 9.65 -9.25 -8.06
C LEU A 21 9.19 -8.48 -6.82
N HIS A 22 10.07 -7.63 -6.29
CA HIS A 22 9.74 -6.75 -5.17
C HIS A 22 9.10 -5.47 -5.68
N TRP A 23 7.96 -5.09 -5.09
CA TRP A 23 7.21 -3.91 -5.45
C TRP A 23 7.07 -3.00 -4.24
N SER A 24 7.47 -1.75 -4.41
CA SER A 24 7.25 -0.67 -3.46
C SER A 24 5.87 -0.08 -3.76
N VAL A 25 4.97 -0.15 -2.78
CA VAL A 25 3.57 0.26 -2.95
C VAL A 25 3.22 1.29 -1.89
N ILE A 26 2.80 2.46 -2.33
CA ILE A 26 2.35 3.56 -1.46
C ILE A 26 0.89 3.85 -1.74
N GLY A 27 0.09 3.99 -0.70
CA GLY A 27 -1.34 4.16 -0.84
C GLY A 27 -2.03 4.43 0.48
N GLU A 28 -3.36 4.41 0.48
CA GLU A 28 -4.17 4.71 1.65
C GLU A 28 -5.21 3.63 1.90
N PHE A 29 -5.52 3.41 3.18
CA PHE A 29 -6.68 2.60 3.54
C PHE A 29 -7.96 3.40 3.36
N THR A 30 -8.92 2.79 2.69
CA THR A 30 -10.31 3.27 2.67
C THR A 30 -10.86 3.35 4.10
N SER A 31 -11.75 4.33 4.32
CA SER A 31 -12.49 4.48 5.59
C SER A 31 -13.97 4.08 5.40
N PRO A 32 -14.29 2.79 5.26
CA PRO A 32 -15.68 2.38 5.07
C PRO A 32 -16.48 2.48 6.37
N PRO A 33 -17.82 2.41 6.30
CA PRO A 33 -18.68 2.41 7.48
C PRO A 33 -18.33 1.27 8.46
N SER A 34 -18.57 1.51 9.75
CA SER A 34 -18.33 0.52 10.82
C SER A 34 -18.93 -0.84 10.48
N GLY A 35 -18.13 -1.90 10.59
CA GLY A 35 -18.52 -3.27 10.25
C GLY A 35 -18.12 -3.73 8.84
N SER A 36 -17.54 -2.84 8.03
CA SER A 36 -16.96 -3.19 6.73
C SER A 36 -15.43 -3.29 6.80
N THR A 37 -14.84 -4.14 5.96
CA THR A 37 -13.38 -4.29 5.86
C THR A 37 -12.79 -3.13 5.06
N ALA A 38 -11.77 -2.47 5.61
CA ALA A 38 -10.99 -1.48 4.88
C ALA A 38 -10.23 -2.14 3.72
N ALA A 39 -10.39 -1.61 2.52
CA ALA A 39 -9.51 -1.86 1.39
C ALA A 39 -8.32 -0.90 1.41
N PHE A 40 -7.26 -1.25 0.70
CA PHE A 40 -6.09 -0.39 0.44
C PHE A 40 -6.12 0.03 -1.02
N ILE A 41 -5.89 1.31 -1.30
CA ILE A 41 -5.86 1.87 -2.66
C ILE A 41 -4.45 2.36 -2.94
N ALA A 42 -3.80 1.76 -3.93
CA ALA A 42 -2.47 2.16 -4.36
C ALA A 42 -2.51 3.51 -5.10
N SER A 43 -1.56 4.38 -4.77
CA SER A 43 -1.40 5.71 -5.35
C SER A 43 -0.07 5.89 -6.08
N ASP A 44 0.94 5.09 -5.74
CA ASP A 44 2.25 5.02 -6.39
C ASP A 44 2.75 3.57 -6.28
N VAL A 45 3.19 2.99 -7.39
CA VAL A 45 3.68 1.60 -7.46
C VAL A 45 4.97 1.57 -8.25
N ARG A 46 6.05 1.12 -7.62
CA ARG A 46 7.39 1.04 -8.24
C ARG A 46 7.96 -0.34 -8.12
N LEU A 47 8.72 -0.74 -9.13
CA LEU A 47 9.54 -1.94 -9.06
C LEU A 47 10.80 -1.62 -8.26
N VAL A 48 11.15 -2.50 -7.32
CA VAL A 48 12.41 -2.44 -6.57
C VAL A 48 13.40 -3.35 -7.26
N ASN A 49 14.52 -2.78 -7.70
CA ASN A 49 15.62 -3.50 -8.32
C ASN A 49 16.45 -4.25 -7.27
N ASP A 50 17.29 -5.19 -7.71
CA ASP A 50 18.16 -5.98 -6.82
C ASP A 50 19.19 -5.15 -6.05
N ASP A 51 19.54 -3.97 -6.55
CA ASP A 51 20.42 -3.01 -5.88
C ASP A 51 19.69 -2.11 -4.86
N GLY A 52 18.38 -2.33 -4.67
CA GLY A 52 17.51 -1.58 -3.78
C GLY A 52 16.99 -0.26 -4.37
N SER A 53 17.37 0.10 -5.59
CA SER A 53 16.82 1.28 -6.27
C SER A 53 15.39 1.04 -6.75
N GLU A 54 14.60 2.11 -6.83
CA GLU A 54 13.23 2.06 -7.33
C GLU A 54 13.14 2.59 -8.76
N THR A 55 12.26 2.01 -9.57
CA THR A 55 11.89 2.55 -10.87
C THR A 55 11.01 3.81 -10.74
N ALA A 56 10.71 4.44 -11.87
CA ALA A 56 9.60 5.39 -11.93
C ALA A 56 8.27 4.71 -11.57
N ASP A 57 7.27 5.51 -11.20
CA ASP A 57 5.91 5.03 -10.95
C ASP A 57 5.35 4.29 -12.18
N MET A 58 4.81 3.11 -11.93
CA MET A 58 4.27 2.19 -12.91
C MET A 58 2.78 1.97 -12.76
N LEU A 59 2.11 2.58 -11.78
CA LEU A 59 0.70 2.29 -11.45
C LEU A 59 -0.21 2.31 -12.69
N HIS A 60 -0.07 3.33 -13.55
CA HIS A 60 -0.88 3.48 -14.77
C HIS A 60 -0.51 2.53 -15.92
N HIS A 61 0.63 1.84 -15.82
CA HIS A 61 1.10 0.85 -16.80
C HIS A 61 0.75 -0.59 -16.40
N LEU A 62 0.30 -0.81 -15.17
CA LEU A 62 -0.06 -2.13 -14.66
C LEU A 62 -1.52 -2.46 -14.96
N ALA A 63 -1.79 -3.74 -15.18
CA ALA A 63 -3.17 -4.21 -15.32
C ALA A 63 -3.92 -4.03 -14.00
N PRO A 64 -5.19 -3.59 -14.00
CA PRO A 64 -5.96 -3.35 -12.78
C PRO A 64 -6.03 -4.58 -11.85
N VAL A 65 -6.10 -5.79 -12.42
CA VAL A 65 -6.09 -7.05 -11.65
C VAL A 65 -4.78 -7.27 -10.90
N PHE A 66 -3.66 -6.83 -11.46
CA PHE A 66 -2.36 -6.93 -10.83
C PHE A 66 -2.21 -5.89 -9.72
N VAL A 67 -2.67 -4.66 -9.94
CA VAL A 67 -2.73 -3.64 -8.88
C VAL A 67 -3.56 -4.12 -7.70
N ALA A 68 -4.75 -4.69 -7.94
CA ALA A 68 -5.58 -5.25 -6.87
C ALA A 68 -4.91 -6.41 -6.11
N GLN A 69 -4.04 -7.17 -6.77
CA GLN A 69 -3.23 -8.19 -6.10
C GLN A 69 -2.19 -7.55 -5.18
N LEU A 70 -1.46 -6.53 -5.67
CA LEU A 70 -0.48 -5.79 -4.87
C LEU A 70 -1.15 -5.16 -3.64
N GLU A 71 -2.28 -4.47 -3.82
CA GLU A 71 -3.06 -3.87 -2.73
C GLU A 71 -3.43 -4.89 -1.65
N ARG A 72 -3.85 -6.11 -2.04
CA ARG A 72 -4.14 -7.18 -1.08
C ARG A 72 -2.91 -7.62 -0.31
N GLN A 73 -1.77 -7.79 -0.98
CA GLN A 73 -0.53 -8.20 -0.33
C GLN A 73 -0.01 -7.13 0.64
N VAL A 74 -0.23 -5.85 0.34
CA VAL A 74 0.10 -4.75 1.26
C VAL A 74 -0.69 -4.87 2.56
N ILE A 75 -1.99 -5.14 2.47
CA ILE A 75 -2.84 -5.35 3.66
C ILE A 75 -2.29 -6.50 4.50
N GLU A 76 -1.93 -7.62 3.88
CA GLU A 76 -1.38 -8.79 4.57
C GLU A 76 -0.04 -8.46 5.25
N SER A 77 0.90 -7.83 4.55
CA SER A 77 2.21 -7.42 5.10
C SER A 77 2.07 -6.50 6.30
N LEU A 78 1.27 -5.43 6.17
CA LEU A 78 1.08 -4.45 7.24
C LEU A 78 0.37 -5.06 8.46
N LEU A 79 -0.54 -6.00 8.25
CA LEU A 79 -1.17 -6.74 9.36
C LEU A 79 -0.17 -7.66 10.07
N GLU A 80 0.74 -8.30 9.34
CA GLU A 80 1.79 -9.13 9.92
C GLU A 80 2.80 -8.30 10.73
N GLU A 81 3.25 -7.18 10.19
CA GLU A 81 4.15 -6.24 10.87
C GLU A 81 3.54 -5.74 12.19
N ARG A 82 2.26 -5.34 12.17
CA ARG A 82 1.55 -4.89 13.36
C ARG A 82 1.35 -5.98 14.41
N ARG A 83 1.18 -7.25 13.99
CA ARG A 83 1.10 -8.39 14.92
C ARG A 83 2.46 -8.74 15.52
N GLY A 84 3.54 -8.60 14.76
CA GLY A 84 4.89 -8.84 15.25
C GLY A 84 5.41 -7.75 16.21
N ALA A 85 4.84 -6.55 16.14
CA ALA A 85 5.20 -5.41 16.98
C ALA A 85 4.42 -5.30 18.31
N ALA A 86 3.42 -6.16 18.53
CA ALA A 86 2.55 -6.19 19.73
C ALA A 86 2.99 -7.28 20.72
#